data_AF-A0A1E7WQX6-F1
#
_entry.id   AF-A0A1E7WQX6-F1
#
_cell.length_a   1.000
_cell.length_b   1.000
_cell.length_c   1.000
_cell.angle_alpha   90.00
_cell.angle_beta   90.00
_cell.angle_gamma   90.00
#
_symmetry.space_group_name_H-M   'P 1'
#
loop_
_entity.id
_entity.type
_entity.pdbx_description
1 polymer ?
#
loop_
_entity_poly.entity_id
_entity_poly.type
_entity_poly.pdbx_seq_one_letter_code
_entity_poly.pdbx_strand_id
1 'polypeptide(L)' 'MHSTKAFKAGNSQAVKIPAELAFKNTELDLEIEKIGEALRIRPAPKKSLANVLRKFARFSPDFLAEGRGSQEQEDREKL' A
#
# COMPACT_ATOMS: atom_id res chain seq x y z
N MET A 1 -25.94 -13.02 4.56
CA MET A 1 -25.00 -12.82 5.68
C MET A 1 -24.50 -14.20 6.07
N HIS A 2 -23.19 -14.39 6.11
CA HIS A 2 -22.58 -15.71 6.28
C HIS A 2 -21.80 -15.73 7.58
N SER A 3 -22.05 -16.72 8.42
CA SER A 3 -21.28 -16.94 9.66
C SER A 3 -20.15 -17.92 9.39
N THR A 4 -18.93 -17.55 9.78
CA THR A 4 -17.74 -18.42 9.70
C THR A 4 -17.03 -18.41 11.05
N LYS A 5 -16.30 -19.48 11.37
CA LYS A 5 -15.48 -19.54 12.59
C LYS A 5 -14.04 -19.19 12.25
N ALA A 6 -13.41 -18.37 13.08
CA ALA A 6 -11.98 -18.14 13.01
C ALA A 6 -11.21 -19.40 13.45
N PHE A 7 -10.03 -19.60 12.88
CA PHE A 7 -9.13 -20.69 13.21
C PHE A 7 -7.68 -20.20 13.19
N LYS A 8 -6.76 -20.99 13.76
CA LYS A 8 -5.33 -20.70 13.76
C LYS A 8 -4.68 -21.25 12.50
N ALA A 9 -3.90 -20.44 11.81
CA ALA A 9 -3.07 -20.84 10.66
C ALA A 9 -1.62 -20.41 10.94
N GLY A 10 -0.78 -21.36 11.36
CA GLY A 10 0.57 -21.05 11.85
C GLY A 10 0.53 -20.16 13.09
N ASN A 11 1.19 -19.00 13.03
CA ASN A 11 1.17 -17.97 14.09
C ASN A 11 0.09 -16.89 13.89
N SER A 12 -0.80 -17.08 12.91
CA SER A 12 -1.82 -16.10 12.54
C SER A 12 -3.24 -16.61 12.79
N GLN A 13 -4.19 -15.68 12.87
CA GLN A 13 -5.63 -15.98 12.81
C GLN A 13 -6.10 -15.95 11.35
N ALA A 14 -6.96 -16.89 10.98
CA ALA A 14 -7.56 -16.98 9.66
C ALA A 14 -9.08 -17.20 9.75
N VAL A 15 -9.79 -16.80 8.69
CA VAL A 15 -11.23 -17.05 8.50
C VAL A 15 -11.45 -17.70 7.14
N LYS A 16 -12.37 -18.65 7.05
CA LYS A 16 -12.78 -19.20 5.75
C LYS A 16 -13.75 -18.24 5.07
N ILE A 17 -13.39 -17.79 3.86
CA ILE A 17 -14.28 -17.01 2.99
C ILE A 17 -15.09 -18.00 2.15
N PRO A 18 -16.43 -18.02 2.26
CA PRO A 18 -17.29 -18.85 1.41
C PRO A 18 -17.07 -18.58 -0.08
N ALA A 19 -17.24 -19.58 -0.94
CA ALA A 19 -16.94 -19.47 -2.38
C ALA A 19 -17.72 -18.34 -3.08
N GLU A 20 -18.95 -18.06 -2.63
CA GLU A 20 -19.79 -16.97 -3.13
C GLU A 20 -19.28 -15.57 -2.75
N LEU A 21 -18.42 -15.47 -1.73
CA LEU A 21 -17.79 -14.22 -1.26
C LEU A 21 -16.30 -14.14 -1.63
N ALA A 22 -15.73 -15.21 -2.16
CA ALA A 22 -14.31 -15.28 -2.49
C ALA A 22 -13.97 -14.37 -3.68
N PHE A 23 -12.79 -13.77 -3.66
CA PHE A 23 -12.27 -13.05 -4.82
C PHE A 23 -12.04 -14.04 -5.98
N LYS A 24 -12.35 -13.62 -7.21
CA LYS A 24 -12.18 -14.46 -8.40
C LYS A 24 -10.74 -14.88 -8.66
N ASN A 25 -9.78 -14.05 -8.26
CA ASN A 25 -8.36 -14.30 -8.40
C ASN A 25 -7.71 -14.41 -7.02
N THR A 26 -7.11 -15.56 -6.74
CA THR A 26 -6.45 -15.87 -5.46
C THR A 26 -5.07 -15.22 -5.33
N GLU A 27 -4.46 -14.78 -6.43
CA GLU A 27 -3.15 -14.11 -6.46
C GLU A 27 -3.23 -12.59 -6.26
N LEU A 28 -4.40 -12.07 -5.90
CA LEU A 28 -4.57 -10.66 -5.61
C LEU A 28 -3.89 -10.30 -4.28
N ASP A 29 -3.05 -9.28 -4.31
CA ASP A 29 -2.64 -8.59 -3.09
C ASP A 29 -3.88 -7.98 -2.43
N LEU A 30 -4.01 -8.18 -1.12
CA LEU A 30 -5.12 -7.64 -0.31
C LEU A 30 -4.57 -6.74 0.78
N GLU A 31 -5.29 -5.65 1.06
CA GLU A 31 -5.10 -4.85 2.27
C GLU A 31 -6.16 -5.24 3.30
N ILE A 32 -5.75 -5.30 4.57
CA ILE A 32 -6.63 -5.53 5.72
C ILE A 32 -6.45 -4.39 6.74
N GLU A 33 -7.56 -3.83 7.22
CA GLU A 33 -7.58 -2.81 8.26
C GLU A 33 -8.69 -3.08 9.28
N LYS A 34 -8.49 -2.62 10.51
CA LYS A 34 -9.48 -2.71 11.59
C LYS A 34 -10.22 -1.38 11.72
N ILE A 35 -11.55 -1.43 11.66
CA ILE A 35 -12.43 -0.27 11.81
C ILE A 35 -13.39 -0.58 12.95
N GLY A 36 -13.09 -0.05 14.15
CA GLY A 36 -13.81 -0.41 15.37
C GLY A 36 -13.69 -1.91 15.64
N GLU A 37 -14.82 -2.61 15.61
CA GLU A 37 -14.89 -4.07 15.81
C GLU A 37 -14.84 -4.86 14.50
N ALA A 38 -14.89 -4.20 13.35
CA ALA A 38 -14.90 -4.85 12.04
C ALA A 38 -13.50 -4.94 11.44
N LEU A 39 -13.25 -6.02 10.68
CA LEU A 39 -12.13 -6.12 9.76
C LEU A 39 -12.61 -5.82 8.34
N ARG A 40 -11.98 -4.86 7.67
CA ARG A 40 -12.24 -4.54 6.26
C ARG A 40 -11.10 -5.09 5.42
N ILE A 41 -11.43 -6.00 4.50
CA ILE A 41 -10.49 -6.61 3.55
C ILE A 41 -10.88 -6.15 2.15
N ARG A 42 -9.91 -5.66 1.38
CA ARG A 42 -10.13 -5.14 0.03
C ARG A 42 -8.91 -5.42 -0.86
N PRO A 43 -9.08 -5.56 -2.19
CA PRO A 43 -7.95 -5.63 -3.10
C PRO A 43 -7.01 -4.44 -2.90
N ALA A 44 -5.73 -4.73 -2.80
CA ALA A 44 -4.72 -3.68 -2.71
C ALA A 44 -4.83 -2.81 -3.98
N PRO A 45 -4.87 -1.47 -3.84
CA PRO A 45 -4.84 -0.61 -5.00
C PRO A 45 -3.57 -0.89 -5.79
N LYS A 46 -3.71 -1.10 -7.11
CA LYS A 46 -2.54 -1.25 -7.98
C LYS A 46 -1.59 -0.09 -7.71
N LYS A 47 -0.35 -0.41 -7.33
CA LYS A 47 0.74 0.57 -7.23
C LYS A 47 0.95 1.13 -8.64
N SER A 48 0.28 2.24 -8.92
CA SER A 48 0.32 2.90 -10.21
C SER A 48 0.63 4.37 -9.99
N LEU A 49 1.42 4.92 -10.90
CA LEU A 49 1.69 6.34 -10.94
C LEU A 49 0.53 7.13 -11.58
N ALA A 50 -0.60 6.49 -11.89
CA ALA A 50 -1.76 7.12 -12.54
C ALA A 50 -2.25 8.39 -11.82
N ASN A 51 -2.09 8.45 -10.49
CA ASN A 51 -2.46 9.61 -9.68
C ASN A 51 -1.27 10.43 -9.17
N VAL A 52 -0.06 10.22 -9.70
CA VAL A 52 1.16 10.90 -9.22
C VAL A 52 1.08 12.41 -9.42
N LEU A 53 0.53 12.86 -10.56
CA LEU A 53 0.36 14.29 -10.84
C LEU A 53 -0.55 14.98 -9.84
N ARG A 54 -1.60 14.31 -9.34
CA ARG A 54 -2.46 14.84 -8.28
C ARG A 54 -1.72 15.02 -6.96
N LYS A 55 -0.68 14.22 -6.71
CA LYS A 55 0.20 14.41 -5.54
C LYS A 55 1.13 15.60 -5.77
N PHE A 56 1.72 15.73 -6.96
CA PHE A 56 2.59 16.85 -7.30
C PHE A 56 1.85 18.20 -7.34
N ALA A 57 0.59 18.22 -7.73
CA ALA A 57 -0.26 19.43 -7.66
C ALA A 57 -0.49 19.96 -6.23
N ARG A 58 -0.09 19.21 -5.19
CA ARG A 58 -0.13 19.67 -3.79
C ARG A 58 1.13 20.42 -3.38
N PHE A 59 2.18 20.43 -4.21
CA PHE A 59 3.33 21.29 -3.97
C PHE A 59 2.90 22.74 -4.09
N SER A 60 3.47 23.59 -3.23
CA SER A 60 3.27 25.03 -3.32
C SER A 60 3.99 25.59 -4.56
N PRO A 61 3.56 26.75 -5.09
CA PRO A 61 4.19 27.34 -6.28
C PRO A 61 5.69 27.65 -6.13
N ASP A 62 6.16 27.81 -4.89
CA ASP A 62 7.54 28.08 -4.50
C ASP A 62 8.37 26.81 -4.19
N PHE A 63 7.76 25.62 -4.27
CA PHE A 63 8.47 24.37 -4.02
C PHE A 63 9.62 24.19 -5.03
N LEU A 64 10.86 24.21 -4.51
CA LEU A 64 12.10 24.19 -5.31
C LEU A 64 12.28 25.40 -6.26
N ALA A 65 11.72 26.56 -5.93
CA ALA A 65 11.90 27.79 -6.74
C ALA A 65 13.38 28.15 -6.95
N GLU A 66 14.25 27.85 -5.99
CA GLU A 66 15.70 28.09 -6.04
C GLU A 66 16.50 26.89 -6.59
N GLY A 67 15.82 25.86 -7.09
CA GLY A 67 16.43 24.64 -7.58
C GLY A 67 16.94 23.73 -6.45
N ARG A 68 17.85 22.81 -6.80
CA ARG A 68 18.41 21.80 -5.86
C ARG A 68 19.75 22.22 -5.22
N GLY A 69 20.22 23.43 -5.52
CA GLY A 69 21.59 23.86 -5.19
C GLY A 69 22.67 23.11 -5.99
N SER A 70 23.94 23.45 -5.73
CA SER A 70 25.08 22.68 -6.22
C SER A 70 25.24 21.40 -5.40
N GLN A 71 25.63 20.32 -6.07
CA GLN A 71 26.03 19.07 -5.43
C GLN A 71 27.50 18.80 -5.77
N GLU A 72 28.40 19.37 -4.98
CA GLU A 72 29.82 19.07 -5.12
C GLU A 72 30.11 17.71 -4.49
N GLN A 73 30.90 16.90 -5.20
CA GLN A 73 31.42 15.64 -4.72
C GLN A 73 32.92 15.80 -4.56
N GLU A 74 33.46 15.37 -3.43
CA GLU A 74 34.91 15.32 -3.24
C GLU A 74 35.52 14.23 -4.12
N ASP A 75 36.74 14.46 -4.60
CA ASP A 75 37.51 13.45 -5.29
C ASP A 75 37.74 12.25 -4.34
N ARG A 76 37.54 11.03 -4.85
CA ARG A 76 37.86 9.84 -4.06
C ARG A 76 39.37 9.76 -3.82
N GLU A 77 39.75 9.41 -2.59
CA GLU A 77 41.12 8.98 -2.29
C GLU A 77 41.54 7.85 -3.23
N LYS A 78 42.76 7.96 -3.76
CA LYS A 78 43.38 6.87 -4.53
C LYS A 78 43.83 5.80 -3.55
N LEU A 79 43.37 4.56 -3.78
CA LEU A 79 43.80 3.35 -3.06
C LEU A 79 45.32 3.13 -3.16
#